data_AF-A0A7C5KQN9-F1
#
_entry.id   AF-A0A7C5KQN9-F1
#
_cell.length_a   1.000
_cell.length_b   1.000
_cell.length_c   1.000
_cell.angle_alpha   90.00
_cell.angle_beta   90.00
_cell.angle_gamma   90.00
#
_symmetry.space_group_name_H-M   'P 1'
#
loop_
_entity.id
_entity.type
_entity.pdbx_description
1 polymer ?
#
loop_
_entity_poly.entity_id
_entity_poly.type
_entity_poly.pdbx_seq_one_letter_code
_entity_poly.pdbx_strand_id
1 'polypeptide(L)'
;MSEALRLGIAGLGTVGVGVLDVIAKNGSHLAGQSGREIVVTGVSARSRRNDRGGHDMSAYEWFDTPEKLAASPDIDVFVELIGGEDGPALKAV
;
A
#
# COMPACT_ATOMS: atom_id res chain seq x y z
N MET A 1 -7.07 -21.52 6.12
CA MET A 1 -6.47 -20.18 6.22
C MET A 1 -7.59 -19.19 6.00
N SER A 2 -7.71 -18.18 6.86
CA SER A 2 -8.66 -17.07 6.67
C SER A 2 -8.27 -16.26 5.42
N GLU A 3 -9.22 -15.56 4.81
CA GLU A 3 -8.95 -14.72 3.64
C GLU A 3 -7.82 -13.72 3.93
N ALA A 4 -6.94 -13.45 2.95
CA ALA A 4 -5.84 -12.51 3.14
C ALA A 4 -6.35 -11.09 3.41
N LEU A 5 -5.68 -10.32 4.26
CA LEU A 5 -5.95 -8.91 4.50
C LEU A 5 -5.25 -8.09 3.41
N ARG A 6 -6.03 -7.44 2.56
CA ARG A 6 -5.56 -6.69 1.39
C ARG A 6 -5.31 -5.24 1.76
N LEU A 7 -4.06 -4.79 1.60
CA LEU A 7 -3.63 -3.44 1.89
C LEU A 7 -3.54 -2.59 0.62
N GLY A 8 -3.99 -1.34 0.73
CA GLY A 8 -3.78 -0.30 -0.26
C GLY A 8 -2.86 0.77 0.29
N ILE A 9 -1.69 0.99 -0.31
CA ILE A 9 -0.69 1.96 0.18
C ILE A 9 -0.67 3.21 -0.70
N ALA A 10 -1.04 4.35 -0.13
CA ALA A 10 -0.90 5.66 -0.76
C ALA A 10 0.35 6.38 -0.23
N GLY A 11 1.27 6.74 -1.12
CA GLY A 11 2.55 7.33 -0.77
C GLY A 11 3.66 6.28 -0.81
N LEU A 12 4.51 6.38 -1.83
CA LEU A 12 5.62 5.45 -2.09
C LEU A 12 6.98 6.16 -1.97
N GLY A 13 7.10 7.01 -0.96
CA GLY A 13 8.40 7.56 -0.52
C GLY A 13 9.16 6.55 0.34
N THR A 14 10.09 7.03 1.16
CA THR A 14 10.91 6.17 2.03
C THR A 14 10.08 5.24 2.92
N VAL A 15 9.04 5.76 3.57
CA VAL A 15 8.20 4.97 4.48
C VAL A 15 7.36 3.96 3.71
N GLY A 16 6.67 4.38 2.64
CA GLY A 16 5.84 3.47 1.84
C GLY A 16 6.62 2.31 1.24
N VAL A 17 7.80 2.58 0.67
CA VAL A 17 8.70 1.53 0.16
C VAL A 17 9.18 0.64 1.31
N GLY A 18 9.53 1.20 2.47
CA GLY A 18 9.89 0.44 3.66
C GLY A 18 8.79 -0.50 4.14
N VAL A 19 7.51 -0.09 4.06
CA VAL A 19 6.37 -0.95 4.40
C VAL A 19 6.25 -2.12 3.43
N LEU A 20 6.38 -1.89 2.11
CA LEU A 20 6.42 -2.98 1.11
C LEU A 20 7.51 -4.00 1.44
N ASP A 21 8.68 -3.49 1.80
CA ASP A 21 9.86 -4.29 2.16
C ASP A 21 9.63 -5.15 3.40
N VAL A 22 9.07 -4.56 4.46
CA VAL A 22 8.78 -5.26 5.71
C VAL A 22 7.75 -6.36 5.49
N ILE A 23 6.70 -6.09 4.72
CA ILE A 23 5.66 -7.09 4.42
C ILE A 23 6.26 -8.23 3.60
N ALA A 24 7.00 -7.92 2.54
CA ALA A 24 7.64 -8.94 1.69
C ALA A 24 8.63 -9.82 2.48
N LYS A 25 9.43 -9.21 3.38
CA LYS A 25 10.44 -9.93 4.18
C LYS A 25 9.84 -10.73 5.35
N ASN A 26 8.73 -10.27 5.92
CA ASN A 26 8.18 -10.83 7.17
C ASN A 26 6.78 -11.44 7.03
N GLY A 27 6.28 -11.66 5.81
CA GLY A 27 4.91 -12.10 5.55
C GLY A 27 4.47 -13.31 6.40
N SER A 28 5.29 -14.35 6.49
CA SER A 28 5.00 -15.55 7.30
C SER A 28 4.90 -15.25 8.80
N HIS A 29 5.75 -14.36 9.31
CA HIS A 29 5.72 -13.95 10.72
C HIS A 29 4.47 -13.11 11.02
N LEU A 30 4.18 -12.14 10.16
CA LEU A 30 2.98 -11.29 10.27
C LEU A 30 1.71 -12.12 10.16
N ALA A 31 1.68 -13.13 9.28
CA ALA A 31 0.56 -14.04 9.14
C ALA A 31 0.33 -14.88 10.40
N GLY A 32 1.42 -15.34 11.04
CA GLY A 32 1.35 -16.03 12.33
C GLY A 32 0.78 -15.17 13.46
N GLN A 33 1.08 -13.87 13.48
CA GLN A 33 0.58 -12.95 14.50
C GLN A 33 -0.86 -12.48 14.25
N SER A 34 -1.21 -12.22 12.99
CA SER A 34 -2.52 -11.69 12.60
C SER A 34 -3.57 -12.78 12.33
N GLY A 35 -3.14 -14.04 12.22
CA GLY A 35 -4.02 -15.18 11.91
C GLY A 35 -4.51 -15.23 10.45
N ARG A 36 -4.02 -14.33 9.59
CA ARG A 36 -4.31 -14.27 8.16
C ARG A 36 -3.13 -13.69 7.40
N GLU A 37 -2.98 -14.02 6.12
CA GLU A 37 -1.94 -13.40 5.31
C GLU A 37 -2.18 -11.88 5.17
N ILE A 38 -1.11 -11.09 5.08
CA ILE A 38 -1.19 -9.65 4.81
C ILE A 38 -0.53 -9.42 3.45
N VAL A 39 -1.30 -8.90 2.50
CA VAL A 39 -0.87 -8.70 1.11
C VAL A 39 -1.10 -7.26 0.69
N VAL A 40 -0.19 -6.69 -0.08
CA VAL A 40 -0.40 -5.39 -0.72
C VAL A 40 -0.95 -5.66 -2.11
N THR A 41 -2.16 -5.17 -2.39
CA THR A 41 -2.82 -5.38 -3.69
C THR A 41 -2.82 -4.13 -4.54
N GLY A 42 -2.85 -2.95 -3.92
CA GLY A 42 -2.92 -1.67 -4.62
C GLY A 42 -1.97 -0.62 -4.05
N VAL A 43 -1.48 0.24 -4.94
CA VAL A 43 -0.63 1.37 -4.56
C VAL A 43 -1.01 2.64 -5.30
N SER A 44 -0.76 3.80 -4.67
CA SER A 44 -0.89 5.11 -5.30
C SER A 44 0.27 6.03 -4.94
N ALA A 45 0.74 6.81 -5.90
CA ALA A 45 1.70 7.88 -5.67
C ALA A 45 1.61 8.93 -6.79
N ARG A 46 2.14 10.13 -6.52
CA ARG A 46 2.10 11.27 -7.46
C ARG A 46 2.64 10.95 -8.86
N SER A 47 3.65 10.08 -8.96
CA SER A 47 4.28 9.72 -10.23
C SER A 47 4.66 8.24 -10.25
N ARG A 48 4.19 7.53 -11.27
CA ARG A 48 4.53 6.13 -11.52
C ARG A 48 5.98 5.92 -11.95
N ARG A 49 6.63 6.96 -12.48
CA ARG A 49 7.97 6.90 -13.09
C ARG A 49 9.11 7.17 -12.12
N ASN A 50 8.82 7.66 -10.91
CA ASN A 50 9.88 7.92 -9.94
C ASN A 50 10.61 6.63 -9.57
N ASP A 51 11.92 6.70 -9.44
CA ASP A 51 12.71 5.60 -8.89
C ASP A 51 12.28 5.36 -7.44
N ARG A 52 12.08 4.09 -7.11
CA ARG A 52 11.63 3.60 -5.80
C ARG A 52 12.70 2.72 -5.15
N GLY A 53 13.96 2.89 -5.54
CA GLY A 53 15.06 2.03 -5.10
C GLY A 53 15.10 0.69 -5.85
N GLY A 54 14.67 0.68 -7.12
CA GLY A 54 14.65 -0.54 -7.94
C GLY A 54 13.54 -1.55 -7.62
N HIS A 55 12.57 -1.19 -6.76
CA HIS A 55 11.46 -2.08 -6.44
C HIS A 55 10.53 -2.24 -7.64
N ASP A 56 10.21 -3.49 -7.97
CA ASP A 56 9.24 -3.79 -9.01
C ASP A 56 7.82 -3.52 -8.50
N MET A 57 7.13 -2.61 -9.19
CA MET A 57 5.74 -2.24 -8.90
C MET A 57 4.73 -3.00 -9.76
N SER A 58 5.18 -3.88 -10.67
CA SER A 58 4.31 -4.62 -11.57
C SER A 58 3.37 -5.58 -10.85
N ALA A 59 3.74 -5.99 -9.63
CA ALA A 59 2.95 -6.86 -8.77
C ALA A 59 1.75 -6.16 -8.10
N TYR A 60 1.67 -4.83 -8.15
CA TYR A 60 0.62 -4.05 -7.49
C TYR A 60 -0.26 -3.35 -8.51
N GLU A 61 -1.57 -3.33 -8.25
CA GLU A 61 -2.47 -2.48 -9.01
C GLU A 61 -2.15 -1.01 -8.74
N TRP A 62 -2.02 -0.23 -9.81
CA TRP A 62 -1.70 1.19 -9.70
C TRP A 62 -2.96 2.04 -9.77
N PHE A 63 -3.17 2.85 -8.75
CA PHE A 63 -4.25 3.82 -8.68
C PHE A 63 -3.70 5.24 -8.89
N ASP A 64 -4.28 5.95 -9.86
CA ASP A 64 -3.85 7.32 -10.20
C ASP A 64 -4.08 8.32 -9.08
N THR A 65 -5.04 8.03 -8.18
CA THR A 65 -5.41 8.90 -7.07
C THR A 65 -5.63 8.08 -5.80
N PRO A 66 -5.17 8.55 -4.63
CA PRO A 66 -5.33 7.82 -3.36
C PRO A 66 -6.81 7.63 -2.98
N GLU A 67 -7.70 8.53 -3.37
CA GLU A 67 -9.14 8.42 -3.13
C GLU A 67 -9.75 7.20 -3.83
N LYS A 68 -9.27 6.87 -5.04
CA LYS A 68 -9.71 5.68 -5.77
C LYS A 68 -9.19 4.40 -5.12
N LEU A 69 -7.96 4.44 -4.59
CA LEU A 69 -7.39 3.32 -3.86
C LEU A 69 -8.19 3.07 -2.57
N ALA A 70 -8.48 4.13 -1.80
CA ALA A 70 -9.25 4.06 -0.56
C ALA A 70 -10.70 3.56 -0.78
N ALA A 71 -11.33 3.94 -1.90
CA ALA A 71 -12.69 3.53 -2.23
C ALA A 71 -12.79 2.15 -2.91
N SER A 72 -11.66 1.49 -3.21
CA SER A 72 -11.65 0.23 -3.94
C SER A 72 -12.22 -0.91 -3.09
N PRO A 73 -13.15 -1.73 -3.60
CA PRO A 73 -13.62 -2.91 -2.90
C PRO A 73 -12.54 -4.00 -2.76
N ASP A 74 -11.41 -3.83 -3.45
CA ASP A 74 -10.27 -4.74 -3.41
C ASP A 74 -9.24 -4.43 -2.32
N ILE A 75 -9.50 -3.39 -1.53
CA ILE A 75 -8.68 -2.94 -0.40
C ILE A 75 -9.48 -3.10 0.89
N ASP A 76 -8.95 -3.86 1.84
CA ASP A 76 -9.58 -4.01 3.16
C ASP A 76 -9.07 -2.95 4.15
N VAL A 77 -7.81 -2.51 3.99
CA VAL A 77 -7.17 -1.49 4.82
C VAL A 77 -6.39 -0.52 3.94
N PHE A 78 -6.73 0.76 4.05
CA PHE A 78 -6.01 1.85 3.41
C PHE A 78 -4.92 2.41 4.34
N VAL A 79 -3.71 2.61 3.80
CA VAL A 79 -2.55 3.13 4.52
C VAL A 79 -2.07 4.41 3.84
N GLU A 80 -2.29 5.56 4.49
CA GLU A 80 -1.92 6.88 4.02
C GLU A 80 -0.51 7.27 4.49
N LEU A 81 0.40 7.53 3.55
CA LEU A 81 1.81 7.86 3.74
C LEU A 81 2.29 8.92 2.72
N ILE A 82 1.38 9.72 2.18
CA ILE A 82 1.65 10.81 1.23
C ILE A 82 2.33 11.98 1.96
N GLY A 83 1.86 12.26 3.18
CA GLY A 83 2.31 13.36 4.02
C GLY A 83 1.67 14.72 3.66
N GLY A 84 1.68 15.63 4.63
CA GLY A 84 0.92 16.88 4.60
C GLY A 84 -0.46 16.73 5.23
N GLU A 85 -1.13 17.86 5.49
CA GLU A 85 -2.45 17.90 6.15
C GLU A 85 -3.60 18.22 5.19
N ASP A 86 -3.28 18.51 3.93
CA ASP A 86 -4.22 19.00 2.91
C ASP A 86 -4.14 18.19 1.61
N GLY A 87 -5.05 18.50 0.68
CA GLY A 87 -4.97 18.01 -0.68
C GLY A 87 -5.26 16.51 -0.78
N PRO A 88 -4.52 15.74 -1.62
CA PRO A 88 -4.79 14.31 -1.82
C PRO A 88 -4.71 13.46 -0.55
N ALA A 89 -3.91 13.87 0.45
CA ALA A 89 -3.88 13.20 1.75
C ALA A 89 -5.24 13.34 2.45
N LEU A 90 -5.68 14.58 2.70
CA LEU A 90 -6.97 14.84 3.36
C LEU A 90 -8.18 14.30 2.59
N LYS A 91 -8.16 14.33 1.25
CA LYS A 91 -9.29 13.87 0.43
C LYS A 91 -9.51 12.35 0.43
N ALA A 92 -8.50 11.58 0.85
CA ALA A 92 -8.52 10.13 0.79
C ALA A 92 -8.88 9.45 2.12
N VAL A 93 -9.08 10.22 3.21
CA VAL A 93 -9.36 9.71 4.57
C VAL A 93 -10.70 10.19 5.08
#